data_AF-A0A099CUT3-F1
#
_entry.id   AF-A0A099CUT3-F1
#
_cell.length_a   1.000
_cell.length_b   1.000
_cell.length_c   1.000
_cell.angle_alpha   90.00
_cell.angle_beta   90.00
_cell.angle_gamma   90.00
#
_symmetry.space_group_name_H-M   'P 1'
#
loop_
_entity.id
_entity.type
_entity.pdbx_description
1 polymer ?
#
loop_
_entity_poly.entity_id
_entity_poly.type
_entity_poly.pdbx_seq_one_letter_code
_entity_poly.pdbx_strand_id
1 'polypeptide(L)'
;MQPKHYSRSEHLRALWPWLPLWTALALLAIFAHGPMPMYSTRTLAVAWEMWSGHHWIVPYFNGAPYSHKVPLLFWLIHAGWFVFGVNDIWPRVLEVGFGAAQLVLAATIARRLFPDRPWVAKATPWMLAALAYAFLFSLQIMYEVLLGVCVLSAMLTLTPSARRVAPRWWLFGFWIGAGLLTKGPVMLLHVAFPWLLGPLWSDYARREKARWYGFGLLAVLGGLLMLGAWLWPALELGGHAYAEKLLFKQTGGRVVDSFAHARPMWWYLQWLPVLLFPFAAWPRAWVAVASLRRPLLPGIRFLLCWLLPVLLGFSLISGKQLYYPLPEFGGAVMLIAAALALLRERHPRLAATPWLGGWAMALGGFAFGILLLALPSLAGRPPFASHWMVDLAVYSRYFGVIYLLLGLLLLLRGRGELRRIAIGGMIGTFVANALFTVALWTPYDLRQASALFAQASAEGHATASVGYPEGQFTFRARLRTPVQQLESRKDILDFAAQHPDGLVATYRQNADLMPTDLRYALLVQPFRGDWLVLWKASTLAAIRSGETPPEPAQPTRLLPSPDYWRYRSVRAH
;
A
#
# COMPACT_ATOMS: atom_id res chain seq x y z
N MET A 1 -9.80 43.23 8.73
CA MET A 1 -8.40 42.76 8.64
C MET A 1 -8.24 41.99 7.34
N GLN A 2 -7.46 42.50 6.38
CA GLN A 2 -7.15 41.74 5.16
C GLN A 2 -6.33 40.49 5.53
N PRO A 3 -6.64 39.29 4.98
CA PRO A 3 -5.84 38.11 5.23
C PRO A 3 -4.46 38.32 4.59
N LYS A 4 -3.41 38.42 5.42
CA LYS A 4 -2.01 38.49 4.95
C LYS A 4 -1.76 37.30 4.01
N HIS A 5 -1.57 37.59 2.73
CA HIS A 5 -1.14 36.59 1.75
C HIS A 5 0.26 36.11 2.15
N TYR A 6 0.40 34.81 2.39
CA TYR A 6 1.69 34.21 2.68
C TYR A 6 2.63 34.45 1.49
N SER A 7 3.82 35.00 1.75
CA SER A 7 4.87 35.08 0.72
C SER A 7 5.30 33.67 0.32
N ARG A 8 5.89 33.49 -0.89
CA ARG A 8 6.44 32.18 -1.31
C ARG A 8 7.38 31.57 -0.26
N SER A 9 8.13 32.41 0.46
CA SER A 9 9.02 31.98 1.52
C SER A 9 8.29 31.39 2.74
N GLU A 10 7.13 31.95 3.11
CA GLU A 10 6.35 31.44 4.25
C GLU A 10 5.61 30.14 3.90
N HIS A 11 5.28 29.94 2.62
CA HIS A 11 4.78 28.65 2.14
C HIS A 11 5.81 27.54 2.29
N LEU A 12 7.07 27.79 1.92
CA LEU A 12 8.16 26.82 2.11
C LEU A 12 8.45 26.56 3.59
N ARG A 13 8.46 27.59 4.43
CA ARG A 13 8.60 27.44 5.89
C ARG A 13 7.49 26.61 6.52
N ALA A 14 6.28 26.62 5.95
CA ALA A 14 5.17 25.79 6.43
C ALA A 14 5.36 24.30 6.10
N LEU A 15 6.16 23.94 5.09
CA LEU A 15 6.51 22.56 4.73
C LEU A 15 7.71 22.03 5.55
N TRP A 16 8.57 22.94 6.01
CA TRP A 16 9.89 22.67 6.58
C TRP A 16 9.97 21.61 7.70
N PRO A 17 9.04 21.50 8.67
CA PRO A 17 9.26 20.57 9.78
C PRO A 17 8.71 19.16 9.54
N TRP A 18 7.68 18.98 8.70
CA TRP A 18 7.04 17.67 8.52
C TRP A 18 7.42 16.97 7.23
N LEU A 19 7.65 17.71 6.14
CA LEU A 19 7.93 17.10 4.84
C LEU A 19 9.31 16.42 4.83
N PRO A 20 10.42 17.09 5.22
CA PRO A 20 11.72 16.43 5.27
C PRO A 20 11.77 15.27 6.27
N LEU A 21 11.13 15.44 7.44
CA LEU A 21 11.07 14.39 8.46
C LEU A 21 10.35 13.14 7.94
N TRP A 22 9.14 13.31 7.38
CA TRP A 22 8.38 12.18 6.84
C TRP A 22 9.12 11.53 5.67
N THR A 23 9.67 12.33 4.74
CA THR A 23 10.42 11.81 3.59
C THR A 23 11.66 11.04 4.02
N ALA A 24 12.43 11.53 5.01
CA ALA A 24 13.58 10.83 5.53
C ALA A 24 13.18 9.49 6.17
N LEU A 25 12.14 9.46 7.01
CA LEU A 25 11.66 8.22 7.62
C LEU A 25 11.11 7.23 6.59
N ALA A 26 10.36 7.70 5.59
CA ALA A 26 9.82 6.87 4.53
C ALA A 26 10.93 6.27 3.64
N LEU A 27 11.96 7.06 3.30
CA LEU A 27 13.13 6.58 2.56
C LEU A 27 13.92 5.55 3.38
N LEU A 28 14.18 5.82 4.66
CA LEU A 28 14.85 4.85 5.53
C LEU A 28 14.06 3.54 5.63
N ALA A 29 12.73 3.61 5.78
CA ALA A 29 11.86 2.45 5.91
C ALA A 29 11.76 1.63 4.61
N ILE A 30 11.53 2.27 3.46
CA ILE A 30 11.35 1.56 2.17
C ILE A 30 12.64 0.90 1.66
N PHE A 31 13.81 1.40 2.11
CA PHE A 31 15.12 0.82 1.81
C PHE A 31 15.68 -0.07 2.92
N ALA A 32 15.01 -0.17 4.08
CA ALA A 32 15.42 -1.06 5.17
C ALA A 32 15.39 -2.54 4.74
N HIS A 33 14.49 -2.89 3.83
CA HIS A 33 14.41 -4.20 3.19
C HIS A 33 14.12 -4.11 1.69
N GLY A 34 14.08 -5.26 1.02
CA GLY A 34 13.72 -5.34 -0.40
C GLY A 34 12.24 -5.06 -0.66
N PRO A 35 11.83 -4.99 -1.94
CA PRO A 35 10.41 -4.90 -2.31
C PRO A 35 9.60 -6.07 -1.73
N MET A 36 8.47 -5.78 -1.08
CA MET A 36 7.62 -6.80 -0.47
C MET A 36 7.09 -7.81 -1.53
N PRO A 37 7.25 -9.12 -1.30
CA PRO A 37 6.71 -10.15 -2.19
C PRO A 37 5.20 -10.01 -2.40
N MET A 38 4.71 -10.43 -3.57
CA MET A 38 3.29 -10.44 -4.00
C MET A 38 2.64 -9.05 -4.22
N TYR A 39 3.18 -8.01 -3.60
CA TYR A 39 2.76 -6.62 -3.81
C TYR A 39 3.76 -5.91 -4.73
N SER A 40 4.85 -5.41 -4.14
CA SER A 40 5.85 -4.62 -4.85
C SER A 40 6.58 -5.44 -5.91
N THR A 41 6.89 -6.71 -5.63
CA THR A 41 7.55 -7.60 -6.61
C THR A 41 6.66 -7.87 -7.82
N ARG A 42 5.34 -7.98 -7.63
CA ARG A 42 4.40 -8.21 -8.73
C ARG A 42 4.31 -6.99 -9.64
N THR A 43 4.23 -5.79 -9.08
CA THR A 43 4.26 -4.55 -9.87
C THR A 43 5.58 -4.41 -10.64
N LEU A 44 6.70 -4.71 -9.99
CA LEU A 44 8.02 -4.70 -10.63
C LEU A 44 8.17 -5.77 -11.71
N ALA A 45 7.60 -6.97 -11.53
CA ALA A 45 7.61 -8.04 -12.53
C ALA A 45 6.87 -7.61 -13.80
N VAL A 46 5.67 -7.03 -13.67
CA VAL A 46 4.92 -6.50 -14.81
C VAL A 46 5.71 -5.38 -15.51
N ALA A 47 6.23 -4.42 -14.75
CA ALA A 47 7.03 -3.34 -15.30
C ALA A 47 8.25 -3.88 -16.06
N TRP A 48 8.92 -4.91 -15.52
CA TRP A 48 10.07 -5.54 -16.16
C TRP A 48 9.70 -6.29 -17.43
N GLU A 49 8.66 -7.13 -17.42
CA GLU A 49 8.24 -7.84 -18.63
C GLU A 49 7.82 -6.88 -19.74
N MET A 50 7.13 -5.79 -19.40
CA MET A 50 6.86 -4.72 -20.36
C MET A 50 8.14 -4.09 -20.92
N TRP A 51 9.12 -3.81 -20.06
CA TRP A 51 10.38 -3.19 -20.45
C TRP A 51 11.24 -4.11 -21.31
N SER A 52 11.43 -5.36 -20.89
CA SER A 52 12.27 -6.34 -21.59
C SER A 52 11.63 -6.88 -22.86
N GLY A 53 10.30 -6.96 -22.92
CA GLY A 53 9.54 -7.37 -24.09
C GLY A 53 9.18 -6.22 -25.03
N HIS A 54 9.56 -4.97 -24.72
CA HIS A 54 9.20 -3.76 -25.46
C HIS A 54 7.67 -3.55 -25.61
N HIS A 55 6.90 -4.01 -24.63
CA HIS A 55 5.43 -3.84 -24.58
C HIS A 55 5.07 -2.54 -23.84
N TRP A 56 5.05 -1.42 -24.57
CA TRP A 56 4.84 -0.09 -23.98
C TRP A 56 3.37 0.25 -23.71
N ILE A 57 2.44 -0.37 -24.44
CA ILE A 57 1.00 -0.04 -24.35
C ILE A 57 0.26 -1.05 -23.47
N VAL A 58 0.44 -2.34 -23.73
CA VAL A 58 -0.26 -3.42 -23.04
C VAL A 58 0.60 -3.95 -21.90
N PRO A 59 0.12 -3.95 -20.63
CA PRO A 59 0.83 -4.60 -19.54
C PRO A 59 1.01 -6.09 -19.80
N TYR A 60 2.15 -6.66 -19.41
CA TYR A 60 2.46 -8.09 -19.58
C TYR A 60 2.84 -8.73 -18.25
N PHE A 61 2.38 -9.96 -18.02
CA PHE A 61 2.66 -10.71 -16.81
C PHE A 61 2.70 -12.20 -17.09
N ASN A 62 3.78 -12.87 -16.66
CA ASN A 62 4.05 -14.27 -16.95
C ASN A 62 3.93 -14.59 -18.46
N GLY A 63 4.42 -13.69 -19.32
CA GLY A 63 4.44 -13.89 -20.78
C GLY A 63 3.11 -13.66 -21.49
N ALA A 64 2.08 -13.16 -20.80
CA ALA A 64 0.77 -12.90 -21.40
C ALA A 64 0.28 -11.46 -21.15
N PRO A 65 -0.57 -10.91 -22.04
CA PRO A 65 -1.27 -9.64 -21.80
C PRO A 65 -2.03 -9.63 -20.46
N TYR A 66 -1.72 -8.66 -19.61
CA TYR A 66 -2.22 -8.54 -18.26
C TYR A 66 -3.36 -7.53 -18.15
N SER A 67 -4.58 -7.98 -18.41
CA SER A 67 -5.80 -7.16 -18.43
C SER A 67 -6.31 -6.71 -17.07
N HIS A 68 -5.63 -7.00 -15.96
CA HIS A 68 -6.11 -6.65 -14.61
C HIS A 68 -5.73 -5.24 -14.16
N LYS A 69 -4.80 -4.57 -14.87
CA LYS A 69 -4.22 -3.28 -14.49
C LYS A 69 -4.11 -2.34 -15.70
N VAL A 70 -4.03 -1.05 -15.39
CA VAL A 70 -3.87 0.07 -16.33
C VAL A 70 -2.45 0.63 -16.22
N PRO A 71 -1.95 1.42 -17.19
CA PRO A 71 -0.52 1.48 -17.47
C PRO A 71 0.24 2.59 -16.71
N LEU A 72 -0.43 3.57 -16.09
CA LEU A 72 0.24 4.82 -15.70
C LEU A 72 1.40 4.61 -14.73
N LEU A 73 1.24 3.75 -13.72
CA LEU A 73 2.32 3.46 -12.77
C LEU A 73 3.54 2.85 -13.47
N PHE A 74 3.31 1.96 -14.44
CA PHE A 74 4.40 1.33 -15.20
C PHE A 74 5.12 2.35 -16.09
N TRP A 75 4.39 3.25 -16.74
CA TRP A 75 4.99 4.33 -17.53
C TRP A 75 5.86 5.25 -16.66
N LEU A 76 5.43 5.57 -15.44
CA LEU A 76 6.24 6.37 -14.52
C LEU A 76 7.49 5.62 -14.03
N ILE A 77 7.40 4.30 -13.84
CA ILE A 77 8.55 3.44 -13.55
C ILE A 77 9.53 3.43 -14.74
N HIS A 78 9.03 3.21 -15.95
CA HIS A 78 9.82 3.19 -17.18
C HIS A 78 10.48 4.53 -17.48
N ALA A 79 9.80 5.64 -17.23
CA ALA A 79 10.36 6.98 -17.40
C ALA A 79 11.64 7.16 -16.57
N GLY A 80 11.66 6.65 -15.33
CA GLY A 80 12.88 6.67 -14.53
C GLY A 80 13.89 5.61 -14.93
N TRP A 81 13.47 4.44 -15.40
CA TRP A 81 14.41 3.46 -15.96
C TRP A 81 15.12 3.93 -17.22
N PHE A 82 14.45 4.76 -18.03
CA PHE A 82 15.08 5.42 -19.18
C PHE A 82 16.23 6.34 -18.78
N VAL A 83 16.11 7.00 -17.61
CA VAL A 83 17.12 7.96 -17.12
C VAL A 83 18.19 7.30 -16.23
N PHE A 84 17.79 6.40 -15.34
CA PHE A 84 18.63 5.83 -14.28
C PHE A 84 18.99 4.35 -14.50
N GLY A 85 18.60 3.78 -15.64
CA GLY A 85 18.68 2.35 -15.89
C GLY A 85 17.67 1.53 -15.07
N VAL A 86 17.54 0.24 -15.39
CA VAL A 86 16.58 -0.64 -14.72
C VAL A 86 17.04 -0.98 -13.31
N ASN A 87 16.29 -0.55 -12.31
CA ASN A 87 16.57 -0.80 -10.89
C ASN A 87 15.28 -0.77 -10.06
N ASP A 88 15.32 -1.20 -8.80
CA ASP A 88 14.20 -1.08 -7.87
C ASP A 88 14.30 0.17 -6.96
N ILE A 89 15.32 1.02 -7.14
CA ILE A 89 15.52 2.27 -6.39
C ILE A 89 14.52 3.33 -6.85
N TRP A 90 14.45 3.61 -8.16
CA TRP A 90 13.55 4.62 -8.73
C TRP A 90 12.07 4.36 -8.37
N PRO A 91 11.51 3.15 -8.58
CA PRO A 91 10.13 2.87 -8.20
C PRO A 91 9.84 3.12 -6.71
N ARG A 92 10.80 2.85 -5.82
CA ARG A 92 10.67 3.10 -4.38
C ARG A 92 10.71 4.59 -4.06
N VAL A 93 11.64 5.33 -4.64
CA VAL A 93 11.70 6.80 -4.52
C VAL A 93 10.42 7.46 -5.05
N LEU A 94 9.88 6.93 -6.15
CA LEU A 94 8.64 7.38 -6.76
C LEU A 94 7.44 7.24 -5.80
N GLU A 95 7.30 6.11 -5.10
CA GLU A 95 6.24 5.91 -4.10
C GLU A 95 6.35 6.87 -2.91
N VAL A 96 7.57 7.09 -2.40
CA VAL A 96 7.80 8.11 -1.36
C VAL A 96 7.44 9.50 -1.89
N GLY A 97 7.77 9.80 -3.15
CA GLY A 97 7.37 11.02 -3.83
C GLY A 97 5.85 11.21 -3.89
N PHE A 98 5.10 10.14 -4.18
CA PHE A 98 3.63 10.19 -4.16
C PHE A 98 3.08 10.44 -2.77
N GLY A 99 3.59 9.77 -1.73
CA GLY A 99 3.16 10.04 -0.35
C GLY A 99 3.45 11.50 0.08
N ALA A 100 4.63 12.03 -0.27
CA ALA A 100 4.99 13.43 -0.05
C ALA A 100 4.02 14.39 -0.77
N ALA A 101 3.68 14.09 -2.04
CA ALA A 101 2.72 14.87 -2.80
C ALA A 101 1.33 14.87 -2.15
N GLN A 102 0.87 13.72 -1.63
CA GLN A 102 -0.40 13.65 -0.89
C GLN A 102 -0.43 14.55 0.34
N LEU A 103 0.66 14.62 1.12
CA LEU A 103 0.76 15.52 2.29
C LEU A 103 0.61 16.99 1.89
N VAL A 104 1.30 17.41 0.83
CA VAL A 104 1.25 18.80 0.30
C VAL A 104 -0.12 19.13 -0.27
N LEU A 105 -0.71 18.22 -1.04
CA LEU A 105 -2.05 18.38 -1.61
C LEU A 105 -3.10 18.48 -0.50
N ALA A 106 -3.04 17.59 0.49
CA ALA A 106 -3.96 17.58 1.61
C ALA A 106 -3.90 18.89 2.42
N ALA A 107 -2.70 19.38 2.74
CA ALA A 107 -2.51 20.68 3.40
C ALA A 107 -3.05 21.85 2.55
N THR A 108 -2.91 21.78 1.23
CA THR A 108 -3.37 22.81 0.31
C THR A 108 -4.89 22.85 0.20
N ILE A 109 -5.54 21.68 0.11
CA ILE A 109 -7.00 21.55 0.12
C ILE A 109 -7.56 22.07 1.45
N ALA A 110 -6.97 21.64 2.57
CA ALA A 110 -7.37 22.10 3.90
C ALA A 110 -7.32 23.64 4.04
N ARG A 111 -6.27 24.28 3.50
CA ARG A 111 -6.14 25.74 3.47
C ARG A 111 -7.25 26.42 2.66
N ARG A 112 -7.71 25.79 1.57
CA ARG A 112 -8.79 26.32 0.71
C ARG A 112 -10.17 26.12 1.32
N LEU A 113 -10.40 24.97 1.96
CA LEU A 113 -11.68 24.64 2.60
C LEU A 113 -11.89 25.39 3.91
N PHE A 114 -10.81 25.76 4.61
CA PHE A 114 -10.84 26.41 5.93
C PHE A 114 -9.94 27.65 5.99
N PRO A 115 -10.19 28.69 5.15
CA PRO A 115 -9.33 29.88 5.07
C PRO A 115 -9.23 30.63 6.40
N ASP A 116 -10.34 30.70 7.16
CA ASP A 116 -10.40 31.39 8.46
C ASP A 116 -9.81 30.57 9.61
N ARG A 117 -9.40 29.31 9.35
CA ARG A 117 -8.80 28.41 10.35
C ARG A 117 -7.49 27.83 9.83
N PRO A 118 -6.42 28.65 9.71
CA PRO A 118 -5.12 28.20 9.21
C PRO A 118 -4.52 27.03 9.99
N TRP A 119 -4.94 26.81 11.24
CA TRP A 119 -4.53 25.67 12.03
C TRP A 119 -4.93 24.33 11.39
N VAL A 120 -6.08 24.24 10.71
CA VAL A 120 -6.51 23.00 10.03
C VAL A 120 -5.48 22.62 8.97
N ALA A 121 -5.10 23.55 8.10
CA ALA A 121 -4.08 23.32 7.09
C ALA A 121 -2.69 22.95 7.65
N LYS A 122 -2.33 23.50 8.82
CA LYS A 122 -1.08 23.17 9.53
C LYS A 122 -1.13 21.80 10.21
N ALA A 123 -2.30 21.35 10.66
CA ALA A 123 -2.52 20.09 11.36
C ALA A 123 -2.63 18.89 10.39
N THR A 124 -3.34 19.07 9.27
CA THR A 124 -3.60 18.03 8.27
C THR A 124 -2.39 17.20 7.87
N PRO A 125 -1.23 17.77 7.44
CA PRO A 125 -0.11 16.96 6.99
C PRO A 125 0.55 16.17 8.12
N TRP A 126 0.64 16.72 9.34
CA TRP A 126 1.11 15.96 10.51
C TRP A 126 0.20 14.78 10.81
N MET A 127 -1.11 14.98 10.67
CA MET A 127 -2.07 13.92 10.92
C MET A 127 -2.01 12.83 9.86
N LEU A 128 -1.96 13.21 8.59
CA LEU A 128 -1.84 12.24 7.49
C LEU A 128 -0.54 11.44 7.58
N ALA A 129 0.58 12.11 7.86
CA ALA A 129 1.89 11.49 8.04
C ALA A 129 1.95 10.47 9.20
N ALA A 130 1.07 10.62 10.19
CA ALA A 130 1.03 9.76 11.37
C ALA A 130 0.12 8.54 11.23
N LEU A 131 -0.73 8.49 10.20
CA LEU A 131 -1.60 7.33 9.98
C LEU A 131 -0.76 6.11 9.66
N ALA A 132 -0.71 5.14 10.58
CA ALA A 132 0.18 3.99 10.48
C ALA A 132 -0.07 3.18 9.20
N TYR A 133 -1.35 2.94 8.90
CA TYR A 133 -1.75 2.21 7.69
C TYR A 133 -1.35 2.96 6.41
N ALA A 134 -1.58 4.29 6.36
CA ALA A 134 -1.19 5.12 5.22
C ALA A 134 0.34 5.11 5.02
N PHE A 135 1.09 5.24 6.11
CA PHE A 135 2.55 5.21 6.10
C PHE A 135 3.07 3.88 5.55
N LEU A 136 2.64 2.74 6.11
CA LEU A 136 3.12 1.42 5.68
C LEU A 136 2.77 1.10 4.21
N PHE A 137 1.58 1.49 3.74
CA PHE A 137 1.21 1.31 2.34
C PHE A 137 1.96 2.24 1.39
N SER A 138 2.39 3.43 1.85
CA SER A 138 3.29 4.29 1.07
C SER A 138 4.70 3.73 0.88
N LEU A 139 5.04 2.63 1.59
CA LEU A 139 6.29 1.90 1.41
C LEU A 139 6.20 0.77 0.37
N GLN A 140 5.04 0.61 -0.29
CA GLN A 140 4.80 -0.45 -1.26
C GLN A 140 4.69 0.13 -2.67
N ILE A 141 5.24 -0.56 -3.67
CA ILE A 141 5.12 -0.18 -5.08
C ILE A 141 3.73 -0.61 -5.58
N MET A 142 2.76 0.28 -5.39
CA MET A 142 1.32 0.01 -5.47
C MET A 142 0.55 1.20 -6.03
N TYR A 143 -0.46 0.90 -6.85
CA TYR A 143 -1.29 1.87 -7.57
C TYR A 143 -2.07 2.83 -6.65
N GLU A 144 -2.36 2.41 -5.44
CA GLU A 144 -3.19 3.10 -4.44
C GLU A 144 -2.61 4.46 -4.06
N VAL A 145 -1.28 4.56 -3.93
CA VAL A 145 -0.60 5.78 -3.51
C VAL A 145 -0.63 6.82 -4.63
N LEU A 146 -0.37 6.40 -5.86
CA LEU A 146 -0.54 7.25 -7.05
C LEU A 146 -2.01 7.68 -7.24
N LEU A 147 -2.96 6.76 -7.03
CA LEU A 147 -4.38 7.09 -7.10
C LEU A 147 -4.76 8.15 -6.06
N GLY A 148 -4.22 8.06 -4.84
CA GLY A 148 -4.38 9.09 -3.81
C GLY A 148 -3.92 10.48 -4.27
N VAL A 149 -2.80 10.55 -4.99
CA VAL A 149 -2.33 11.81 -5.61
C VAL A 149 -3.32 12.33 -6.64
N CYS A 150 -3.83 11.47 -7.53
CA CYS A 150 -4.82 11.82 -8.55
C CYS A 150 -6.14 12.32 -7.92
N VAL A 151 -6.66 11.62 -6.91
CA VAL A 151 -7.89 11.99 -6.19
C VAL A 151 -7.74 13.33 -5.49
N LEU A 152 -6.67 13.52 -4.70
CA LEU A 152 -6.44 14.79 -4.01
C LEU A 152 -6.21 15.94 -5.00
N SER A 153 -5.50 15.69 -6.11
CA SER A 153 -5.33 16.71 -7.15
C SER A 153 -6.65 17.08 -7.82
N ALA A 154 -7.51 16.11 -8.12
CA ALA A 154 -8.86 16.35 -8.62
C ALA A 154 -9.70 17.16 -7.62
N MET A 155 -9.70 16.78 -6.33
CA MET A 155 -10.37 17.54 -5.26
C MET A 155 -9.86 18.98 -5.19
N LEU A 156 -8.54 19.18 -5.27
CA LEU A 156 -7.92 20.50 -5.23
C LEU A 156 -8.42 21.40 -6.38
N THR A 157 -8.72 20.85 -7.56
CA THR A 157 -9.24 21.62 -8.71
C THR A 157 -10.70 22.05 -8.54
N LEU A 158 -11.48 21.32 -7.75
CA LEU A 158 -12.86 21.66 -7.37
C LEU A 158 -12.92 22.71 -6.27
N THR A 159 -11.95 22.69 -5.34
CA THR A 159 -11.96 23.62 -4.20
C THR A 159 -11.65 25.07 -4.61
N PRO A 160 -12.45 26.06 -4.14
CA PRO A 160 -12.24 27.46 -4.47
C PRO A 160 -10.92 27.97 -3.87
N SER A 161 -10.34 28.98 -4.52
CA SER A 161 -9.14 29.68 -4.04
C SER A 161 -9.43 31.16 -3.84
N ALA A 162 -8.59 31.86 -3.07
CA ALA A 162 -8.75 33.29 -2.80
C ALA A 162 -8.85 34.16 -4.08
N ARG A 163 -8.24 33.73 -5.19
CA ARG A 163 -8.23 34.47 -6.47
C ARG A 163 -9.27 33.95 -7.47
N ARG A 164 -9.89 32.81 -7.21
CA ARG A 164 -10.77 32.13 -8.17
C ARG A 164 -11.76 31.23 -7.44
N VAL A 165 -13.04 31.58 -7.54
CA VAL A 165 -14.17 30.81 -7.00
C VAL A 165 -14.60 29.67 -7.93
N ALA A 166 -14.43 29.82 -9.24
CA ALA A 166 -14.78 28.79 -10.22
C ALA A 166 -13.74 27.65 -10.25
N PRO A 167 -14.16 26.37 -10.35
CA PRO A 167 -13.25 25.25 -10.51
C PRO A 167 -12.34 25.36 -11.74
N ARG A 168 -11.27 24.55 -11.73
CA ARG A 168 -10.38 24.37 -12.89
C ARG A 168 -10.74 23.08 -13.62
N TRP A 169 -11.84 23.13 -14.39
CA TRP A 169 -12.46 21.94 -15.01
C TRP A 169 -11.53 21.14 -15.92
N TRP A 170 -10.68 21.78 -16.73
CA TRP A 170 -9.74 21.06 -17.58
C TRP A 170 -8.72 20.25 -16.76
N LEU A 171 -8.21 20.80 -15.64
CA LEU A 171 -7.33 20.07 -14.72
C LEU A 171 -8.11 18.97 -13.99
N PHE A 172 -9.38 19.22 -13.65
CA PHE A 172 -10.23 18.19 -13.06
C PHE A 172 -10.35 16.98 -13.99
N GLY A 173 -10.59 17.22 -15.28
CA GLY A 173 -10.65 16.17 -16.31
C GLY A 173 -9.32 15.45 -16.51
N PHE A 174 -8.21 16.19 -16.55
CA PHE A 174 -6.86 15.62 -16.61
C PHE A 174 -6.59 14.66 -15.44
N TRP A 175 -6.88 15.07 -14.21
CA TRP A 175 -6.64 14.23 -13.03
C TRP A 175 -7.62 13.05 -12.94
N ILE A 176 -8.86 13.18 -13.42
CA ILE A 176 -9.77 12.04 -13.63
C ILE A 176 -9.14 11.05 -14.59
N GLY A 177 -8.67 11.49 -15.76
CA GLY A 177 -7.99 10.64 -16.73
C GLY A 177 -6.78 9.94 -16.13
N ALA A 178 -5.94 10.65 -15.39
CA ALA A 178 -4.74 10.09 -14.77
C ALA A 178 -5.09 9.03 -13.72
N GLY A 179 -6.13 9.27 -12.91
CA GLY A 179 -6.64 8.29 -11.96
C GLY A 179 -7.26 7.07 -12.64
N LEU A 180 -7.99 7.27 -13.76
CA LEU A 180 -8.51 6.19 -14.60
C LEU A 180 -7.37 5.32 -15.17
N LEU A 181 -6.28 5.93 -15.64
CA LEU A 181 -5.08 5.21 -16.11
C LEU A 181 -4.22 4.62 -14.98
N THR A 182 -4.54 4.92 -13.71
CA THR A 182 -3.87 4.35 -12.53
C THR A 182 -4.60 3.13 -11.98
N LYS A 183 -5.93 3.18 -11.85
CA LYS A 183 -6.72 2.11 -11.23
C LYS A 183 -8.09 1.86 -11.87
N GLY A 184 -8.31 2.38 -13.07
CA GLY A 184 -9.54 2.18 -13.83
C GLY A 184 -10.73 2.96 -13.26
N PRO A 185 -11.96 2.48 -13.52
CA PRO A 185 -13.20 3.21 -13.23
C PRO A 185 -13.42 3.61 -11.77
N VAL A 186 -12.75 2.94 -10.81
CA VAL A 186 -12.86 3.27 -9.37
C VAL A 186 -12.47 4.73 -9.08
N MET A 187 -11.63 5.35 -9.91
CA MET A 187 -11.34 6.78 -9.81
C MET A 187 -12.61 7.64 -9.77
N LEU A 188 -13.63 7.30 -10.54
CA LEU A 188 -14.89 8.04 -10.57
C LEU A 188 -15.64 7.95 -9.23
N LEU A 189 -15.60 6.79 -8.56
CA LEU A 189 -16.22 6.64 -7.24
C LEU A 189 -15.63 7.65 -6.24
N HIS A 190 -14.31 7.82 -6.25
CA HIS A 190 -13.60 8.73 -5.35
C HIS A 190 -13.93 10.21 -5.57
N VAL A 191 -14.32 10.62 -6.79
CA VAL A 191 -14.43 12.04 -7.15
C VAL A 191 -15.82 12.51 -7.56
N ALA A 192 -16.73 11.59 -7.90
CA ALA A 192 -18.05 11.93 -8.41
C ALA A 192 -18.88 12.71 -7.37
N PHE A 193 -18.90 12.27 -6.11
CA PHE A 193 -19.82 12.85 -5.12
C PHE A 193 -19.51 14.31 -4.75
N PRO A 194 -18.24 14.73 -4.53
CA PRO A 194 -17.94 16.15 -4.33
C PRO A 194 -18.37 17.03 -5.51
N TRP A 195 -18.30 16.51 -6.74
CA TRP A 195 -18.80 17.20 -7.92
C TRP A 195 -20.33 17.22 -7.98
N LEU A 196 -21.00 16.06 -7.94
CA LEU A 196 -22.46 15.94 -8.04
C LEU A 196 -23.20 16.64 -6.91
N LEU A 197 -22.65 16.59 -5.69
CA LEU A 197 -23.20 17.24 -4.51
C LEU A 197 -22.68 18.68 -4.33
N GLY A 198 -22.06 19.26 -5.38
CA GLY A 198 -21.54 20.62 -5.42
C GLY A 198 -22.42 21.67 -4.72
N PRO A 199 -23.72 21.77 -5.04
CA PRO A 199 -24.62 22.75 -4.43
C PRO A 199 -24.79 22.64 -2.91
N LEU A 200 -24.45 21.50 -2.29
CA LEU A 200 -24.52 21.34 -0.84
C LEU A 200 -23.38 22.07 -0.13
N TRP A 201 -22.23 22.29 -0.79
CA TRP A 201 -21.03 22.83 -0.15
C TRP A 201 -20.41 24.05 -0.85
N SER A 202 -20.66 24.26 -2.14
CA SER A 202 -20.07 25.35 -2.94
C SER A 202 -21.10 26.43 -3.29
N ASP A 203 -20.79 27.69 -2.98
CA ASP A 203 -21.61 28.84 -3.40
C ASP A 203 -21.64 29.00 -4.92
N TYR A 204 -20.51 28.79 -5.59
CA TYR A 204 -20.43 28.84 -7.05
C TYR A 204 -21.33 27.77 -7.69
N ALA A 205 -21.34 26.54 -7.16
CA ALA A 205 -22.23 25.48 -7.66
C ALA A 205 -23.72 25.81 -7.48
N ARG A 206 -24.08 26.54 -6.41
CA ARG A 206 -25.47 26.99 -6.18
C ARG A 206 -25.89 28.08 -7.18
N ARG A 207 -25.01 29.04 -7.43
CA ARG A 207 -25.28 30.20 -8.30
C ARG A 207 -25.21 29.84 -9.79
N GLU A 208 -24.23 29.05 -10.18
CA GLU A 208 -23.89 28.76 -11.58
C GLU A 208 -24.11 27.27 -11.91
N LYS A 209 -25.29 26.71 -11.58
CA LYS A 209 -25.58 25.27 -11.71
C LYS A 209 -25.30 24.73 -13.11
N ALA A 210 -25.75 25.43 -14.16
CA ALA A 210 -25.57 25.00 -15.54
C ALA A 210 -24.08 24.88 -15.92
N ARG A 211 -23.26 25.87 -15.54
CA ARG A 211 -21.81 25.83 -15.77
C ARG A 211 -21.12 24.77 -14.91
N TRP A 212 -21.55 24.58 -13.67
CA TRP A 212 -20.98 23.58 -12.77
C TRP A 212 -21.15 22.16 -13.31
N TYR A 213 -22.36 21.79 -13.71
CA TYR A 213 -22.62 20.46 -14.25
C TYR A 213 -22.17 20.32 -15.69
N GLY A 214 -22.34 21.34 -16.54
CA GLY A 214 -21.89 21.32 -17.93
C GLY A 214 -20.37 21.15 -18.06
N PHE A 215 -19.58 22.01 -17.42
CA PHE A 215 -18.12 21.87 -17.48
C PHE A 215 -17.60 20.68 -16.67
N GLY A 216 -18.31 20.28 -15.62
CA GLY A 216 -17.99 19.05 -14.90
C GLY A 216 -18.20 17.79 -15.73
N LEU A 217 -19.28 17.72 -16.50
CA LEU A 217 -19.52 16.64 -17.45
C LEU A 217 -18.45 16.62 -18.54
N LEU A 218 -18.13 17.78 -19.12
CA LEU A 218 -17.03 17.89 -20.10
C LEU A 218 -15.68 17.43 -19.51
N ALA A 219 -15.41 17.71 -18.24
CA ALA A 219 -14.21 17.24 -17.56
C ALA A 219 -14.20 15.72 -17.40
N VAL A 220 -15.32 15.11 -16.98
CA VAL A 220 -15.45 13.65 -16.90
C VAL A 220 -15.27 13.00 -18.27
N LEU A 221 -15.91 13.54 -19.31
CA LEU A 221 -15.75 13.08 -20.69
C LEU A 221 -14.30 13.23 -21.18
N GLY A 222 -13.62 14.33 -20.85
CA GLY A 222 -12.20 14.51 -21.16
C GLY A 222 -11.31 13.46 -20.46
N GLY A 223 -11.60 13.12 -19.20
CA GLY A 223 -10.90 12.05 -18.49
C GLY A 223 -11.16 10.66 -19.11
N LEU A 224 -12.40 10.38 -19.51
CA LEU A 224 -12.76 9.14 -20.22
C LEU A 224 -12.11 9.07 -21.61
N LEU A 225 -12.02 10.19 -22.33
CA LEU A 225 -11.31 10.27 -23.61
C LEU A 225 -9.83 9.94 -23.42
N MET A 226 -9.20 10.41 -22.34
CA MET A 226 -7.81 10.08 -22.03
C MET A 226 -7.62 8.59 -21.73
N LEU A 227 -8.56 7.96 -21.03
CA LEU A 227 -8.57 6.50 -20.85
C LEU A 227 -8.79 5.79 -22.21
N GLY A 228 -9.72 6.28 -23.02
CA GLY A 228 -10.04 5.76 -24.35
C GLY A 228 -8.84 5.79 -25.31
N ALA A 229 -8.03 6.85 -25.24
CA ALA A 229 -6.81 7.01 -26.05
C ALA A 229 -5.76 5.91 -25.75
N TRP A 230 -5.73 5.37 -24.54
CA TRP A 230 -4.94 4.18 -24.23
C TRP A 230 -5.69 2.88 -24.52
N LEU A 231 -6.97 2.82 -24.16
CA LEU A 231 -7.77 1.61 -24.26
C LEU A 231 -7.86 1.11 -25.71
N TRP A 232 -8.06 2.01 -26.67
CA TRP A 232 -8.15 1.66 -28.09
C TRP A 232 -6.94 0.86 -28.60
N PRO A 233 -5.70 1.39 -28.58
CA PRO A 233 -4.54 0.61 -29.03
C PRO A 233 -4.25 -0.59 -28.13
N ALA A 234 -4.60 -0.54 -26.85
CA ALA A 234 -4.41 -1.69 -25.96
C ALA A 234 -5.32 -2.88 -26.33
N LEU A 235 -6.55 -2.62 -26.80
CA LEU A 235 -7.47 -3.67 -27.26
C LEU A 235 -6.97 -4.31 -28.57
N GLU A 236 -6.48 -3.49 -29.51
CA GLU A 236 -5.91 -3.99 -30.77
C GLU A 236 -4.66 -4.85 -30.53
N LEU A 237 -3.73 -4.36 -29.70
CA LEU A 237 -2.45 -5.03 -29.46
C LEU A 237 -2.54 -6.22 -28.47
N GLY A 238 -3.53 -6.23 -27.58
CA GLY A 238 -3.70 -7.28 -26.58
C GLY A 238 -4.38 -8.54 -27.11
N GLY A 239 -5.06 -8.45 -28.25
CA GLY A 239 -5.83 -9.54 -28.85
C GLY A 239 -7.19 -9.81 -28.18
N HIS A 240 -7.99 -10.69 -28.79
CA HIS A 240 -9.39 -10.93 -28.40
C HIS A 240 -9.55 -11.38 -26.94
N ALA A 241 -8.75 -12.33 -26.48
CA ALA A 241 -8.83 -12.84 -25.11
C ALA A 241 -8.48 -11.77 -24.06
N TYR A 242 -7.60 -10.82 -24.38
CA TYR A 242 -7.31 -9.67 -23.53
C TYR A 242 -8.48 -8.70 -23.51
N ALA A 243 -9.02 -8.35 -24.69
CA ALA A 243 -10.15 -7.45 -24.83
C ALA A 243 -11.39 -7.93 -24.07
N GLU A 244 -11.73 -9.21 -24.21
CA GLU A 244 -12.86 -9.83 -23.50
C GLU A 244 -12.65 -9.75 -21.98
N LYS A 245 -11.47 -10.13 -21.48
CA LYS A 245 -11.17 -10.05 -20.04
C LYS A 245 -11.18 -8.60 -19.53
N LEU A 246 -10.62 -7.66 -20.29
CA LEU A 246 -10.54 -6.25 -19.89
C LEU A 246 -11.93 -5.61 -19.82
N LEU A 247 -12.79 -5.87 -20.80
CA LEU A 247 -14.13 -5.26 -20.87
C LEU A 247 -15.15 -6.00 -19.98
N PHE A 248 -15.21 -7.33 -20.03
CA PHE A 248 -16.25 -8.10 -19.32
C PHE A 248 -15.89 -8.43 -17.87
N LYS A 249 -14.64 -8.83 -17.57
CA LYS A 249 -14.25 -9.17 -16.17
C LYS A 249 -13.98 -7.94 -15.30
N GLN A 250 -13.57 -6.80 -15.87
CA GLN A 250 -13.43 -5.58 -15.06
C GLN A 250 -14.76 -4.85 -14.82
N THR A 251 -15.73 -4.94 -15.74
CA THR A 251 -16.98 -4.17 -15.67
C THR A 251 -18.15 -4.94 -15.04
N GLY A 252 -18.26 -6.26 -15.26
CA GLY A 252 -19.36 -7.09 -14.73
C GLY A 252 -18.98 -7.95 -13.52
N GLY A 253 -17.89 -8.73 -13.61
CA GLY A 253 -17.57 -9.77 -12.62
C GLY A 253 -17.07 -9.29 -11.25
N ARG A 254 -16.63 -8.03 -11.11
CA ARG A 254 -16.20 -7.46 -9.80
C ARG A 254 -17.31 -6.78 -9.02
N VAL A 255 -18.39 -6.37 -9.70
CA VAL A 255 -19.45 -5.54 -9.12
C VAL A 255 -20.59 -6.39 -8.58
N VAL A 256 -20.88 -7.54 -9.20
CA VAL A 256 -22.07 -8.35 -8.86
C VAL A 256 -21.71 -9.66 -8.13
N ASP A 257 -20.61 -10.34 -8.48
CA ASP A 257 -20.19 -11.60 -7.81
C ASP A 257 -18.66 -11.77 -7.78
N SER A 258 -17.96 -11.03 -6.91
CA SER A 258 -16.54 -11.31 -6.69
C SER A 258 -16.39 -12.57 -5.81
N PHE A 259 -16.16 -13.72 -6.45
CA PHE A 259 -15.87 -15.00 -5.77
C PHE A 259 -14.66 -14.95 -4.81
N ALA A 260 -13.83 -13.91 -4.88
CA ALA A 260 -12.70 -13.66 -3.96
C ALA A 260 -12.89 -12.37 -3.14
N HIS A 261 -12.62 -12.43 -1.83
CA HIS A 261 -12.71 -11.33 -0.86
C HIS A 261 -14.11 -10.73 -0.63
N ALA A 262 -15.18 -11.51 -0.82
CA ALA A 262 -16.52 -11.12 -0.40
C ALA A 262 -16.56 -10.87 1.12
N ARG A 263 -17.02 -9.68 1.52
CA ARG A 263 -17.10 -9.26 2.92
C ARG A 263 -18.42 -8.54 3.18
N PRO A 264 -18.97 -8.60 4.42
CA PRO A 264 -20.25 -7.97 4.74
C PRO A 264 -20.19 -6.43 4.58
N MET A 265 -21.36 -5.79 4.45
CA MET A 265 -21.45 -4.33 4.22
C MET A 265 -20.81 -3.50 5.34
N TRP A 266 -20.88 -3.95 6.59
CA TRP A 266 -20.31 -3.27 7.76
C TRP A 266 -18.79 -3.49 7.92
N TRP A 267 -18.15 -4.20 6.98
CA TRP A 267 -16.75 -4.59 7.11
C TRP A 267 -15.78 -3.41 7.25
N TYR A 268 -15.99 -2.28 6.56
CA TYR A 268 -15.10 -1.13 6.78
C TYR A 268 -15.28 -0.48 8.15
N LEU A 269 -16.50 -0.51 8.71
CA LEU A 269 -16.80 0.10 10.02
C LEU A 269 -15.97 -0.54 11.14
N GLN A 270 -15.84 -1.87 11.15
CA GLN A 270 -15.00 -2.58 12.13
C GLN A 270 -13.50 -2.25 11.98
N TRP A 271 -13.05 -1.88 10.77
CA TRP A 271 -11.63 -1.61 10.49
C TRP A 271 -11.27 -0.13 10.54
N LEU A 272 -12.25 0.78 10.66
CA LEU A 272 -11.99 2.22 10.84
C LEU A 272 -11.00 2.52 11.98
N PRO A 273 -11.03 1.83 13.14
CA PRO A 273 -10.03 2.07 14.18
C PRO A 273 -8.59 1.82 13.73
N VAL A 274 -8.36 0.79 12.90
CA VAL A 274 -7.04 0.47 12.35
C VAL A 274 -6.65 1.48 11.26
N LEU A 275 -7.57 1.81 10.37
CA LEU A 275 -7.33 2.75 9.27
C LEU A 275 -7.04 4.18 9.76
N LEU A 276 -7.67 4.59 10.88
CA LEU A 276 -7.51 5.91 11.48
C LEU A 276 -6.52 5.92 12.66
N PHE A 277 -5.85 4.80 12.97
CA PHE A 277 -4.82 4.77 13.99
C PHE A 277 -3.64 5.69 13.59
N PRO A 278 -3.17 6.59 14.46
CA PRO A 278 -3.38 6.61 15.92
C PRO A 278 -4.61 7.37 16.42
N PHE A 279 -5.27 8.20 15.59
CA PHE A 279 -6.35 9.08 16.05
C PHE A 279 -7.59 8.34 16.52
N ALA A 280 -7.80 7.10 16.07
CA ALA A 280 -8.81 6.21 16.62
C ALA A 280 -8.65 5.97 18.14
N ALA A 281 -7.43 6.01 18.65
CA ALA A 281 -7.13 5.87 20.08
C ALA A 281 -7.03 7.23 20.81
N TRP A 282 -7.43 8.34 20.16
CA TRP A 282 -7.41 9.68 20.75
C TRP A 282 -8.83 10.17 21.07
N PRO A 283 -9.30 10.08 22.33
CA PRO A 283 -10.68 10.41 22.68
C PRO A 283 -11.12 11.81 22.26
N ARG A 284 -10.22 12.80 22.31
CA ARG A 284 -10.55 14.16 21.85
C ARG A 284 -10.90 14.23 20.37
N ALA A 285 -10.31 13.39 19.52
CA ALA A 285 -10.67 13.36 18.10
C ALA A 285 -12.14 12.96 17.91
N TRP A 286 -12.59 11.94 18.64
CA TRP A 286 -13.98 11.47 18.60
C TRP A 286 -14.95 12.49 19.18
N VAL A 287 -14.65 13.06 20.35
CA VAL A 287 -15.48 14.12 20.94
C VAL A 287 -15.57 15.32 20.00
N ALA A 288 -14.47 15.70 19.35
CA ALA A 288 -14.48 16.78 18.38
C ALA A 288 -15.43 16.50 17.21
N VAL A 289 -15.32 15.32 16.58
CA VAL A 289 -16.19 14.93 15.46
C VAL A 289 -17.65 14.82 15.91
N ALA A 290 -17.92 14.22 17.08
CA ALA A 290 -19.26 14.11 17.65
C ALA A 290 -19.87 15.46 18.05
N SER A 291 -19.04 16.46 18.37
CA SER A 291 -19.48 17.82 18.72
C SER A 291 -19.84 18.68 17.50
N LEU A 292 -19.69 18.17 16.28
CA LEU A 292 -20.09 18.90 15.07
C LEU A 292 -21.61 19.10 15.05
N ARG A 293 -22.04 20.35 15.14
CA ARG A 293 -23.45 20.76 15.09
C ARG A 293 -23.72 21.67 13.89
N ARG A 294 -24.94 21.60 13.35
CA ARG A 294 -25.43 22.50 12.30
C ARG A 294 -25.48 23.96 12.83
N PRO A 295 -25.31 24.97 11.97
CA PRO A 295 -24.93 24.86 10.56
C PRO A 295 -23.46 24.45 10.37
N LEU A 296 -23.21 23.56 9.41
CA LEU A 296 -21.86 23.05 9.12
C LEU A 296 -21.12 24.01 8.16
N LEU A 297 -19.83 24.20 8.43
CA LEU A 297 -18.95 24.99 7.55
C LEU A 297 -18.96 24.40 6.13
N PRO A 298 -18.85 25.23 5.06
CA PRO A 298 -18.71 24.75 3.69
C PRO A 298 -17.64 23.67 3.52
N GLY A 299 -16.47 23.84 4.15
CA GLY A 299 -15.39 22.85 4.14
C GLY A 299 -15.77 21.50 4.77
N ILE A 300 -16.54 21.50 5.86
CA ILE A 300 -17.04 20.25 6.46
C ILE A 300 -18.07 19.60 5.55
N ARG A 301 -18.97 20.39 4.95
CA ARG A 301 -19.96 19.88 3.98
C ARG A 301 -19.26 19.21 2.79
N PHE A 302 -18.21 19.82 2.24
CA PHE A 302 -17.38 19.21 1.20
C PHE A 302 -16.83 17.85 1.64
N LEU A 303 -16.20 17.79 2.81
CA LEU A 303 -15.62 16.55 3.33
C LEU A 303 -16.67 15.46 3.57
N LEU A 304 -17.86 15.81 4.05
CA LEU A 304 -18.96 14.86 4.23
C LEU A 304 -19.55 14.38 2.89
N CYS A 305 -19.69 15.28 1.91
CA CYS A 305 -20.08 14.93 0.54
C CYS A 305 -19.04 14.07 -0.18
N TRP A 306 -17.80 14.05 0.30
CA TRP A 306 -16.74 13.19 -0.21
C TRP A 306 -16.70 11.84 0.53
N LEU A 307 -16.45 11.88 1.83
CA LEU A 307 -16.10 10.69 2.62
C LEU A 307 -17.28 9.74 2.81
N LEU A 308 -18.47 10.25 3.11
CA LEU A 308 -19.62 9.39 3.43
C LEU A 308 -20.07 8.58 2.20
N PRO A 309 -20.33 9.21 1.03
CA PRO A 309 -20.77 8.44 -0.12
C PRO A 309 -19.71 7.46 -0.65
N VAL A 310 -18.42 7.80 -0.56
CA VAL A 310 -17.33 6.89 -0.97
C VAL A 310 -17.23 5.69 -0.03
N LEU A 311 -17.30 5.91 1.29
CA LEU A 311 -17.31 4.82 2.27
C LEU A 311 -18.51 3.90 2.06
N LEU A 312 -19.69 4.47 1.81
CA LEU A 312 -20.90 3.70 1.50
C LEU A 312 -20.73 2.92 0.19
N GLY A 313 -20.22 3.55 -0.88
CA GLY A 313 -19.96 2.90 -2.15
C GLY A 313 -19.03 1.68 -2.01
N PHE A 314 -17.90 1.83 -1.31
CA PHE A 314 -17.02 0.70 -1.04
C PHE A 314 -17.66 -0.37 -0.13
N SER A 315 -18.53 0.04 0.80
CA SER A 315 -19.25 -0.88 1.69
C SER A 315 -20.28 -1.72 0.94
N LEU A 316 -20.88 -1.20 -0.13
CA LEU A 316 -21.87 -1.89 -0.94
C LEU A 316 -21.25 -2.89 -1.93
N ILE A 317 -19.99 -2.68 -2.36
CA ILE A 317 -19.30 -3.61 -3.28
C ILE A 317 -18.86 -4.88 -2.56
N SER A 318 -19.09 -6.06 -3.16
CA SER A 318 -18.79 -7.36 -2.55
C SER A 318 -17.31 -7.53 -2.16
N GLY A 319 -16.39 -7.31 -3.11
CA GLY A 319 -14.95 -7.43 -2.90
C GLY A 319 -14.37 -6.24 -2.14
N LYS A 320 -13.89 -6.47 -0.91
CA LYS A 320 -13.36 -5.41 -0.03
C LYS A 320 -11.91 -5.65 0.38
N GLN A 321 -11.12 -4.58 0.36
CA GLN A 321 -9.72 -4.57 0.78
C GLN A 321 -9.44 -3.30 1.58
N LEU A 322 -8.63 -3.42 2.62
CA LEU A 322 -8.38 -2.32 3.57
C LEU A 322 -7.70 -1.10 2.94
N TYR A 323 -6.97 -1.30 1.83
CA TYR A 323 -6.28 -0.23 1.11
C TYR A 323 -7.12 0.47 0.05
N TYR A 324 -8.38 0.06 -0.18
CA TYR A 324 -9.26 0.75 -1.12
C TYR A 324 -9.59 2.20 -0.70
N PRO A 325 -9.87 2.49 0.59
CA PRO A 325 -10.14 3.86 1.06
C PRO A 325 -8.89 4.73 1.28
N LEU A 326 -7.70 4.29 0.83
CA LEU A 326 -6.46 5.05 1.04
C LEU A 326 -6.52 6.49 0.49
N PRO A 327 -7.12 6.76 -0.69
CA PRO A 327 -7.30 8.13 -1.19
C PRO A 327 -8.11 9.06 -0.26
N GLU A 328 -8.97 8.50 0.60
CA GLU A 328 -9.85 9.24 1.50
C GLU A 328 -9.14 9.71 2.77
N PHE A 329 -7.97 9.16 3.11
CA PHE A 329 -7.27 9.47 4.35
C PHE A 329 -6.94 10.96 4.49
N GLY A 330 -6.58 11.63 3.40
CA GLY A 330 -6.39 13.08 3.39
C GLY A 330 -7.65 13.82 3.83
N GLY A 331 -8.82 13.44 3.31
CA GLY A 331 -10.10 14.01 3.73
C GLY A 331 -10.47 13.67 5.17
N ALA A 332 -10.23 12.43 5.60
CA ALA A 332 -10.54 11.97 6.96
C ALA A 332 -9.78 12.77 8.01
N VAL A 333 -8.46 12.96 7.84
CA VAL A 333 -7.68 13.76 8.80
C VAL A 333 -8.01 15.24 8.73
N MET A 334 -8.41 15.77 7.56
CA MET A 334 -8.93 17.13 7.44
C MET A 334 -10.21 17.32 8.24
N LEU A 335 -11.11 16.33 8.23
CA LEU A 335 -12.36 16.37 8.99
C LEU A 335 -12.07 16.39 10.49
N ILE A 336 -11.17 15.52 10.97
CA ILE A 336 -10.77 15.49 12.38
C ILE A 336 -10.09 16.82 12.77
N ALA A 337 -9.20 17.35 11.92
CA ALA A 337 -8.54 18.64 12.16
C ALA A 337 -9.56 19.80 12.22
N ALA A 338 -10.52 19.86 11.30
CA ALA A 338 -11.56 20.87 11.32
C ALA A 338 -12.45 20.76 12.58
N ALA A 339 -12.81 19.55 12.96
CA ALA A 339 -13.59 19.28 14.16
C ALA A 339 -12.83 19.72 15.44
N LEU A 340 -11.53 19.44 15.53
CA LEU A 340 -10.69 19.86 16.66
C LEU A 340 -10.55 21.38 16.75
N ALA A 341 -10.45 22.07 15.60
CA ALA A 341 -10.44 23.53 15.56
C ALA A 341 -11.74 24.10 16.13
N LEU A 342 -12.89 23.58 15.68
CA LEU A 342 -14.21 23.99 16.15
C LEU A 342 -14.45 23.67 17.63
N LEU A 343 -13.99 22.50 18.10
CA LEU A 343 -14.08 22.14 19.51
C LEU A 343 -13.33 23.14 20.39
N ARG A 344 -12.14 23.58 19.98
CA ARG A 344 -11.35 24.59 20.71
C ARG A 344 -12.00 25.96 20.72
N GLU A 345 -12.63 26.35 19.61
CA GLU A 345 -13.35 27.63 19.51
C GLU A 345 -14.63 27.64 20.35
N ARG A 346 -15.43 26.57 20.27
CA ARG A 346 -16.78 26.52 20.87
C ARG A 346 -16.79 26.02 22.31
N HIS A 347 -15.89 25.10 22.64
CA HIS A 347 -15.84 24.43 23.95
C HIS A 347 -14.40 24.35 24.48
N PRO A 348 -13.74 25.49 24.76
CA PRO A 348 -12.32 25.53 25.13
C PRO A 348 -11.98 24.71 26.37
N ARG A 349 -12.88 24.66 27.37
CA ARG A 349 -12.71 23.83 28.57
C ARG A 349 -12.63 22.34 28.21
N LEU A 350 -13.63 21.85 27.45
CA LEU A 350 -13.68 20.47 26.99
C LEU A 350 -12.48 20.13 26.08
N ALA A 351 -12.07 21.06 25.22
CA ALA A 351 -10.92 20.90 24.35
C ALA A 351 -9.59 20.82 25.12
N ALA A 352 -9.50 21.45 26.29
CA ALA A 352 -8.31 21.44 27.15
C ALA A 352 -8.30 20.29 28.17
N THR A 353 -9.42 19.57 28.34
CA THR A 353 -9.52 18.51 29.35
C THR A 353 -8.48 17.40 29.11
N PRO A 354 -7.68 17.04 30.13
CA PRO A 354 -6.66 15.97 30.06
C PRO A 354 -7.26 14.57 29.87
N TRP A 355 -8.48 14.34 30.38
CA TRP A 355 -9.23 13.10 30.22
C TRP A 355 -9.49 12.71 28.77
N LEU A 356 -9.48 13.69 27.85
CA LEU A 356 -9.60 13.44 26.42
C LEU A 356 -8.25 13.35 25.71
N GLY A 357 -7.14 13.45 26.46
CA GLY A 357 -5.78 13.46 25.93
C GLY A 357 -5.30 12.13 25.37
N GLY A 358 -4.02 12.04 25.04
CA GLY A 358 -3.39 10.85 24.46
C GLY A 358 -3.16 9.67 25.41
N TRP A 359 -3.81 9.62 26.58
CA TRP A 359 -3.53 8.60 27.61
C TRP A 359 -3.82 7.18 27.12
N ALA A 360 -4.88 6.96 26.33
CA ALA A 360 -5.21 5.64 25.81
C ALA A 360 -4.11 5.11 24.86
N MET A 361 -3.55 5.99 24.04
CA MET A 361 -2.39 5.68 23.21
C MET A 361 -1.14 5.43 24.06
N ALA A 362 -0.94 6.20 25.13
CA ALA A 362 0.18 5.99 26.04
C ALA A 362 0.10 4.62 26.72
N LEU A 363 -1.08 4.23 27.23
CA LEU A 363 -1.32 2.90 27.79
C LEU A 363 -1.07 1.80 26.75
N GLY A 364 -1.54 1.97 25.51
CA GLY A 364 -1.24 1.04 24.43
C GLY A 364 0.25 0.92 24.14
N GLY A 365 0.97 2.05 24.12
CA GLY A 365 2.43 2.09 23.97
C GLY A 365 3.15 1.39 25.12
N PHE A 366 2.74 1.62 26.37
CA PHE A 366 3.30 0.93 27.53
C PHE A 366 3.01 -0.57 27.51
N ALA A 367 1.77 -0.97 27.25
CA ALA A 367 1.38 -2.37 27.19
C ALA A 367 2.16 -3.11 26.09
N PHE A 368 2.29 -2.51 24.91
CA PHE A 368 3.07 -3.08 23.82
C PHE A 368 4.57 -3.11 24.15
N GLY A 369 5.11 -2.06 24.75
CA GLY A 369 6.50 -2.01 25.20
C GLY A 369 6.83 -3.08 26.25
N ILE A 370 5.97 -3.24 27.25
CA ILE A 370 6.09 -4.30 28.28
C ILE A 370 6.00 -5.68 27.65
N LEU A 371 5.04 -5.90 26.74
CA LEU A 371 4.90 -7.17 26.03
C LEU A 371 6.17 -7.52 25.26
N LEU A 372 6.75 -6.55 24.53
CA LEU A 372 8.01 -6.76 23.80
C LEU A 372 9.20 -7.04 24.74
N LEU A 373 9.24 -6.42 25.93
CA LEU A 373 10.28 -6.71 26.93
C LEU A 373 10.12 -8.12 27.52
N ALA A 374 8.88 -8.56 27.73
CA ALA A 374 8.54 -9.86 28.28
C ALA A 374 8.67 -11.01 27.25
N LEU A 375 8.51 -10.71 25.96
CA LEU A 375 8.42 -11.69 24.88
C LEU A 375 9.55 -12.75 24.88
N PRO A 376 10.83 -12.45 25.15
CA PRO A 376 11.88 -13.48 25.18
C PRO A 376 11.70 -14.54 26.26
N SER A 377 11.01 -14.20 27.34
CA SER A 377 10.72 -15.15 28.43
C SER A 377 9.45 -15.97 28.16
N LEU A 378 8.62 -15.51 27.22
CA LEU A 378 7.35 -16.14 26.83
C LEU A 378 7.47 -16.94 25.54
N ALA A 379 8.39 -16.55 24.65
CA ALA A 379 8.62 -17.17 23.36
C ALA A 379 8.99 -18.65 23.54
N GLY A 380 8.31 -19.52 22.80
CA GLY A 380 8.46 -20.97 22.92
C GLY A 380 7.49 -21.66 23.88
N ARG A 381 6.69 -20.91 24.66
CA ARG A 381 5.58 -21.46 25.46
C ARG A 381 4.24 -21.18 24.78
N PRO A 382 3.26 -22.10 24.77
CA PRO A 382 1.91 -21.80 24.27
C PRO A 382 1.29 -20.58 24.99
N PRO A 383 0.58 -19.67 24.29
CA PRO A 383 0.32 -19.64 22.85
C PRO A 383 1.41 -18.96 21.99
N PHE A 384 2.51 -18.49 22.59
CA PHE A 384 3.62 -17.77 21.94
C PHE A 384 4.71 -18.69 21.34
N ALA A 385 4.42 -19.97 21.15
CA ALA A 385 5.35 -20.94 20.55
C ALA A 385 5.39 -20.87 19.02
N SER A 386 4.78 -19.84 18.40
CA SER A 386 4.82 -19.67 16.94
C SER A 386 6.16 -19.11 16.48
N HIS A 387 6.56 -19.45 15.25
CA HIS A 387 7.85 -18.99 14.74
C HIS A 387 7.99 -17.48 14.68
N TRP A 388 6.89 -16.78 14.38
CA TRP A 388 6.84 -15.31 14.41
C TRP A 388 7.21 -14.75 15.77
N MET A 389 6.75 -15.36 16.87
CA MET A 389 7.04 -14.88 18.22
C MET A 389 8.49 -15.18 18.64
N VAL A 390 9.01 -16.35 18.27
CA VAL A 390 10.40 -16.74 18.53
C VAL A 390 11.38 -15.82 17.82
N ASP A 391 11.17 -15.57 16.52
CA ASP A 391 12.05 -14.72 15.73
C ASP A 391 11.94 -13.24 16.18
N LEU A 392 10.73 -12.78 16.54
CA LEU A 392 10.51 -11.45 17.10
C LEU A 392 11.20 -11.22 18.45
N ALA A 393 11.23 -12.25 19.30
CA ALA A 393 11.81 -12.18 20.65
C ALA A 393 13.31 -11.83 20.64
N VAL A 394 14.04 -12.19 19.60
CA VAL A 394 15.49 -11.92 19.49
C VAL A 394 15.79 -10.42 19.62
N TYR A 395 14.94 -9.57 19.04
CA TYR A 395 15.16 -8.13 19.00
C TYR A 395 14.17 -7.33 19.87
N SER A 396 13.11 -7.97 20.37
CA SER A 396 11.95 -7.28 20.95
C SER A 396 12.30 -6.33 22.11
N ARG A 397 13.28 -6.65 22.96
CA ARG A 397 13.63 -5.83 24.14
C ARG A 397 14.06 -4.40 23.79
N TYR A 398 14.90 -4.25 22.76
CA TYR A 398 15.38 -2.94 22.32
C TYR A 398 14.22 -2.05 21.86
N PHE A 399 13.28 -2.64 21.12
CA PHE A 399 12.10 -1.94 20.62
C PHE A 399 11.09 -1.68 21.72
N GLY A 400 11.00 -2.57 22.73
CA GLY A 400 10.15 -2.38 23.91
C GLY A 400 10.46 -1.09 24.65
N VAL A 401 11.74 -0.79 24.89
CA VAL A 401 12.17 0.48 25.52
C VAL A 401 11.69 1.69 24.72
N ILE A 402 11.78 1.65 23.38
CA ILE A 402 11.33 2.75 22.52
C ILE A 402 9.83 2.98 22.70
N TYR A 403 9.00 1.93 22.73
CA TYR A 403 7.56 2.08 22.95
C TYR A 403 7.20 2.59 24.35
N LEU A 404 7.98 2.25 25.38
CA LEU A 404 7.83 2.87 26.71
C LEU A 404 8.12 4.38 26.67
N LEU A 405 9.20 4.79 25.99
CA LEU A 405 9.55 6.21 25.84
C LEU A 405 8.50 6.97 25.02
N LEU A 406 7.95 6.35 23.98
CA LEU A 406 6.83 6.91 23.22
C LEU A 406 5.57 7.03 24.09
N GLY A 407 5.29 6.05 24.94
CA GLY A 407 4.22 6.13 25.94
C GLY A 407 4.39 7.33 26.87
N LEU A 408 5.60 7.54 27.38
CA LEU A 408 5.93 8.69 28.23
C LEU A 408 5.75 10.03 27.49
N LEU A 409 6.22 10.12 26.24
CA LEU A 409 6.03 11.29 25.37
C LEU A 409 4.54 11.64 25.22
N LEU A 410 3.68 10.63 25.07
CA LEU A 410 2.23 10.81 24.90
C LEU A 410 1.51 11.24 26.19
N LEU A 411 2.08 10.94 27.37
CA LEU A 411 1.58 11.43 28.66
C LEU A 411 1.96 12.89 28.95
N LEU A 412 2.98 13.44 28.28
CA LEU A 412 3.39 14.82 28.51
C LEU A 412 2.23 15.78 28.26
N ARG A 413 1.93 16.57 29.29
CA ARG A 413 0.84 17.55 29.29
C ARG A 413 1.32 18.88 28.70
N GLY A 414 0.38 19.66 28.18
CA GLY A 414 0.64 21.02 27.68
C GLY A 414 0.48 21.17 26.17
N ARG A 415 0.91 22.33 25.66
CA ARG A 415 0.72 22.74 24.25
C ARG A 415 1.38 21.74 23.29
N GLY A 416 0.81 21.56 22.10
CA GLY A 416 1.40 20.71 21.06
C GLY A 416 1.02 19.23 21.11
N GLU A 417 -0.02 18.84 21.84
CA GLU A 417 -0.47 17.45 21.96
C GLU A 417 -0.66 16.74 20.61
N LEU A 418 -1.32 17.41 19.64
CA LEU A 418 -1.48 16.88 18.28
C LEU A 418 -0.12 16.49 17.66
N ARG A 419 0.88 17.35 17.81
CA ARG A 419 2.22 17.11 17.25
C ARG A 419 2.90 15.94 17.96
N ARG A 420 2.75 15.82 19.27
CA ARG A 420 3.27 14.66 20.03
C ARG A 420 2.61 13.36 19.58
N ILE A 421 1.29 13.34 19.41
CA ILE A 421 0.54 12.20 18.87
C ILE A 421 1.01 11.86 17.46
N ALA A 422 1.14 12.86 16.59
CA ALA A 422 1.57 12.66 15.21
C ALA A 422 3.00 12.13 15.12
N ILE A 423 3.94 12.74 15.84
CA ILE A 423 5.34 12.30 15.91
C ILE A 423 5.42 10.91 16.53
N GLY A 424 4.72 10.67 17.64
CA GLY A 424 4.70 9.37 18.31
C GLY A 424 4.12 8.25 17.44
N GLY A 425 3.04 8.54 16.70
CA GLY A 425 2.45 7.60 15.74
C GLY A 425 3.36 7.31 14.56
N MET A 426 3.97 8.35 13.98
CA MET A 426 4.90 8.22 12.86
C MET A 426 6.18 7.46 13.26
N ILE A 427 6.83 7.84 14.36
CA ILE A 427 8.01 7.14 14.90
C ILE A 427 7.63 5.72 15.32
N GLY A 428 6.51 5.54 16.01
CA GLY A 428 6.05 4.22 16.43
C GLY A 428 5.79 3.27 15.26
N THR A 429 5.28 3.79 14.14
CA THR A 429 5.09 3.01 12.90
C THR A 429 6.42 2.70 12.21
N PHE A 430 7.31 3.68 12.12
CA PHE A 430 8.67 3.50 11.59
C PHE A 430 9.44 2.44 12.39
N VAL A 431 9.38 2.50 13.71
CA VAL A 431 10.00 1.55 14.64
C VAL A 431 9.38 0.17 14.51
N ALA A 432 8.06 0.05 14.29
CA ALA A 432 7.41 -1.23 13.99
C ALA A 432 7.93 -1.83 12.67
N ASN A 433 8.09 -1.01 11.63
CA ASN A 433 8.66 -1.46 10.36
C ASN A 433 10.14 -1.87 10.51
N ALA A 434 10.92 -1.15 11.30
CA ALA A 434 12.30 -1.53 11.60
C ALA A 434 12.37 -2.87 12.38
N LEU A 435 11.47 -3.09 13.35
CA LEU A 435 11.36 -4.38 14.05
C LEU A 435 11.01 -5.51 13.09
N PHE A 436 10.01 -5.29 12.22
CA PHE A 436 9.67 -6.24 11.16
C PHE A 436 10.87 -6.53 10.26
N THR A 437 11.65 -5.51 9.89
CA THR A 437 12.85 -5.65 9.05
C THR A 437 13.88 -6.57 9.69
N VAL A 438 14.25 -6.31 10.95
CA VAL A 438 15.35 -7.06 11.59
C VAL A 438 14.92 -8.44 12.07
N ALA A 439 13.67 -8.61 12.46
CA ALA A 439 13.19 -9.84 13.08
C ALA A 439 12.41 -10.76 12.12
N LEU A 440 11.63 -10.19 11.20
CA LEU A 440 10.62 -10.93 10.45
C LEU A 440 10.78 -10.84 8.92
N TRP A 441 11.81 -10.17 8.42
CA TRP A 441 12.03 -10.04 6.97
C TRP A 441 12.59 -11.31 6.33
N THR A 442 13.34 -12.14 7.07
CA THR A 442 14.02 -13.31 6.52
C THR A 442 13.12 -14.24 5.69
N PRO A 443 11.88 -14.56 6.11
CA PRO A 443 10.94 -15.36 5.29
C PRO A 443 10.40 -14.64 4.04
N TYR A 444 10.72 -13.37 3.83
CA TYR A 444 10.33 -12.61 2.64
C TYR A 444 11.53 -12.33 1.73
N ASP A 445 12.75 -12.61 2.19
CA ASP A 445 13.97 -12.40 1.41
C ASP A 445 14.18 -13.51 0.38
N LEU A 446 13.87 -13.18 -0.88
CA LEU A 446 14.01 -14.10 -2.01
C LEU A 446 15.33 -13.93 -2.76
N ARG A 447 16.33 -13.24 -2.19
CA ARG A 447 17.62 -12.99 -2.85
C ARG A 447 18.28 -14.24 -3.41
N GLN A 448 18.43 -15.26 -2.58
CA GLN A 448 19.13 -16.50 -2.93
C GLN A 448 18.33 -17.34 -3.92
N ALA A 449 17.01 -17.44 -3.72
CA ALA A 449 16.13 -18.11 -4.67
C ALA A 449 16.16 -17.43 -6.06
N SER A 450 16.07 -16.10 -6.11
CA SER A 450 16.18 -15.35 -7.37
C SER A 450 17.56 -15.47 -8.02
N ALA A 451 18.64 -15.59 -7.25
CA ALA A 451 19.98 -15.79 -7.81
C ALA A 451 20.10 -17.14 -8.54
N LEU A 452 19.53 -18.20 -7.96
CA LEU A 452 19.48 -19.52 -8.62
C LEU A 452 18.63 -19.49 -9.90
N PHE A 453 17.48 -18.82 -9.88
CA PHE A 453 16.67 -18.61 -11.09
C PHE A 453 17.41 -17.79 -12.16
N ALA A 454 18.15 -16.75 -11.75
CA ALA A 454 18.94 -15.93 -12.67
C ALA A 454 20.08 -16.75 -13.30
N GLN A 455 20.77 -17.56 -12.50
CA GLN A 455 21.81 -18.46 -12.99
C GLN A 455 21.26 -19.46 -14.00
N ALA A 456 20.17 -20.16 -13.64
CA ALA A 456 19.50 -21.10 -14.52
C ALA A 456 19.09 -20.46 -15.86
N SER A 457 18.50 -19.26 -15.80
CA SER A 457 18.12 -18.53 -17.01
C SER A 457 19.33 -18.10 -17.85
N ALA A 458 20.47 -17.79 -17.24
CA ALA A 458 21.70 -17.42 -17.94
C ALA A 458 22.35 -18.64 -18.62
N GLU A 459 22.21 -19.82 -18.03
CA GLU A 459 22.66 -21.12 -18.56
C GLU A 459 21.67 -21.71 -19.60
N GLY A 460 20.56 -21.02 -19.88
CA GLY A 460 19.54 -21.45 -20.84
C GLY A 460 18.58 -22.52 -20.30
N HIS A 461 18.59 -22.76 -18.99
CA HIS A 461 17.69 -23.71 -18.34
C HIS A 461 16.30 -23.10 -18.09
N ALA A 462 15.26 -23.90 -18.33
CA ALA A 462 13.88 -23.48 -18.12
C ALA A 462 13.55 -23.33 -16.63
N THR A 463 12.59 -22.45 -16.33
CA THR A 463 12.21 -22.10 -14.96
C THR A 463 10.72 -22.27 -14.76
N ALA A 464 10.32 -22.96 -13.69
CA ALA A 464 8.93 -23.26 -13.39
C ALA A 464 8.59 -23.11 -11.91
N SER A 465 7.30 -23.04 -11.61
CA SER A 465 6.74 -23.00 -10.26
C SER A 465 5.52 -23.90 -10.18
N VAL A 466 5.44 -24.72 -9.15
CA VAL A 466 4.21 -25.44 -8.81
C VAL A 466 3.23 -24.45 -8.18
N GLY A 467 2.04 -24.35 -8.78
CA GLY A 467 1.08 -23.28 -8.49
C GLY A 467 1.40 -21.96 -9.20
N TYR A 468 0.49 -21.00 -9.09
CA TYR A 468 0.54 -19.76 -9.86
C TYR A 468 1.75 -18.88 -9.48
N PRO A 469 2.65 -18.54 -10.43
CA PRO A 469 3.75 -17.63 -10.18
C PRO A 469 3.27 -16.19 -10.08
N GLU A 470 3.61 -15.52 -8.98
CA GLU A 470 3.08 -14.20 -8.60
C GLU A 470 4.10 -13.07 -8.83
N GLY A 471 5.10 -13.34 -9.68
CA GLY A 471 6.14 -12.38 -10.05
C GLY A 471 7.18 -12.14 -8.96
N GLN A 472 7.24 -13.00 -7.93
CA GLN A 472 8.16 -12.82 -6.80
C GLN A 472 9.64 -12.99 -7.16
N PHE A 473 9.95 -13.68 -8.25
CA PHE A 473 11.34 -13.86 -8.74
C PHE A 473 11.66 -13.03 -9.98
N THR A 474 10.69 -12.83 -10.88
CA THR A 474 10.85 -12.34 -12.25
C THR A 474 11.75 -11.10 -12.36
N PHE A 475 11.37 -10.02 -11.66
CA PHE A 475 12.12 -8.76 -11.72
C PHE A 475 13.54 -8.91 -11.17
N ARG A 476 13.68 -9.55 -10.01
CA ARG A 476 14.95 -9.64 -9.28
C ARG A 476 15.95 -10.54 -9.99
N ALA A 477 15.47 -11.65 -10.55
CA ALA A 477 16.24 -12.58 -11.34
C ALA A 477 16.45 -12.12 -12.80
N ARG A 478 15.85 -10.99 -13.20
CA ARG A 478 15.91 -10.46 -14.57
C ARG A 478 15.47 -11.47 -15.64
N LEU A 479 14.49 -12.31 -15.30
CA LEU A 479 14.02 -13.36 -16.20
C LEU A 479 13.42 -12.76 -17.46
N ARG A 480 13.89 -13.21 -18.62
CA ARG A 480 13.32 -12.83 -19.93
C ARG A 480 12.29 -13.83 -20.43
N THR A 481 12.34 -15.06 -19.88
CA THR A 481 11.35 -16.10 -20.09
C THR A 481 10.41 -16.17 -18.88
N PRO A 482 9.11 -16.41 -19.08
CA PRO A 482 8.18 -16.59 -17.98
C PRO A 482 8.53 -17.78 -17.10
N VAL A 483 8.23 -17.67 -15.80
CA VAL A 483 8.22 -18.84 -14.92
C VAL A 483 6.99 -19.67 -15.28
N GLN A 484 7.18 -20.88 -15.82
CA GLN A 484 6.09 -21.74 -16.22
C GLN A 484 5.29 -22.22 -15.01
N GLN A 485 3.97 -22.15 -15.08
CA GLN A 485 3.09 -22.70 -14.06
C GLN A 485 2.94 -24.21 -14.27
N LEU A 486 3.13 -24.98 -13.19
CA LEU A 486 2.87 -26.42 -13.15
C LEU A 486 1.74 -26.66 -12.14
N GLU A 487 0.67 -27.34 -12.56
CA GLU A 487 -0.50 -27.57 -11.70
C GLU A 487 -0.59 -29.03 -11.25
N SER A 488 -0.22 -29.96 -12.13
CA SER A 488 -0.39 -31.39 -11.91
C SER A 488 0.93 -32.14 -11.78
N ARG A 489 0.88 -33.35 -11.19
CA ARG A 489 2.03 -34.27 -11.19
C ARG A 489 2.52 -34.55 -12.62
N LYS A 490 1.61 -34.68 -13.58
CA LYS A 490 1.94 -34.91 -14.98
C LYS A 490 2.76 -33.75 -15.55
N ASP A 491 2.35 -32.51 -15.28
CA ASP A 491 3.06 -31.31 -15.77
C ASP A 491 4.51 -31.28 -15.26
N ILE A 492 4.74 -31.71 -14.02
CA ILE A 492 6.09 -31.80 -13.44
C ILE A 492 6.94 -32.83 -14.19
N LEU A 493 6.37 -34.01 -14.49
CA LEU A 493 7.07 -35.07 -15.21
C LEU A 493 7.36 -34.66 -16.66
N ASP A 494 6.37 -34.09 -17.35
CA ASP A 494 6.49 -33.62 -18.73
C ASP A 494 7.54 -32.48 -18.83
N PHE A 495 7.52 -31.54 -17.87
CA PHE A 495 8.52 -30.48 -17.79
C PHE A 495 9.92 -31.03 -17.54
N ALA A 496 10.09 -31.98 -16.63
CA ALA A 496 11.38 -32.59 -16.34
C ALA A 496 11.93 -33.41 -17.52
N ALA A 497 11.06 -34.05 -18.30
CA ALA A 497 11.47 -34.76 -19.51
C ALA A 497 11.98 -33.80 -20.60
N GLN A 498 11.34 -32.63 -20.74
CA GLN A 498 11.75 -31.60 -21.71
C GLN A 498 12.95 -30.76 -21.23
N HIS A 499 13.05 -30.56 -19.92
CA HIS A 499 14.02 -29.67 -19.28
C HIS A 499 14.62 -30.36 -18.04
N PRO A 500 15.46 -31.40 -18.21
CA PRO A 500 16.01 -32.17 -17.08
C PRO A 500 16.85 -31.32 -16.13
N ASP A 501 17.49 -30.27 -16.64
CA ASP A 501 18.27 -29.27 -15.89
C ASP A 501 17.47 -28.02 -15.50
N GLY A 502 16.17 -27.97 -15.81
CA GLY A 502 15.30 -26.87 -15.42
C GLY A 502 15.15 -26.74 -13.90
N LEU A 503 14.78 -25.54 -13.43
CA LEU A 503 14.52 -25.27 -12.02
C LEU A 503 13.03 -25.20 -11.75
N VAL A 504 12.59 -25.84 -10.66
CA VAL A 504 11.20 -25.84 -10.21
C VAL A 504 11.09 -25.32 -8.79
N ALA A 505 10.31 -24.27 -8.58
CA ALA A 505 9.91 -23.80 -7.25
C ALA A 505 8.67 -24.54 -6.75
N THR A 506 8.69 -24.93 -5.47
CA THR A 506 7.54 -25.53 -4.78
C THR A 506 7.35 -24.86 -3.43
N TYR A 507 6.12 -24.88 -2.92
CA TYR A 507 5.77 -24.33 -1.62
C TYR A 507 5.27 -25.46 -0.71
N ARG A 508 5.86 -25.58 0.47
CA ARG A 508 5.46 -26.57 1.49
C ARG A 508 4.85 -25.85 2.67
N GLN A 509 3.71 -26.33 3.15
CA GLN A 509 3.20 -25.86 4.43
C GLN A 509 4.20 -26.24 5.52
N ASN A 510 4.18 -25.51 6.64
CA ASN A 510 5.19 -25.71 7.69
C ASN A 510 5.28 -27.16 8.21
N ALA A 511 4.17 -27.88 8.26
CA ALA A 511 4.12 -29.28 8.70
C ALA A 511 4.54 -30.30 7.64
N ASP A 512 4.65 -29.88 6.37
CA ASP A 512 4.83 -30.77 5.22
C ASP A 512 6.27 -30.79 4.69
N LEU A 513 7.21 -30.12 5.38
CA LEU A 513 8.62 -30.15 5.00
C LEU A 513 9.21 -31.52 5.36
N MET A 514 9.75 -32.22 4.37
CA MET A 514 10.21 -33.61 4.51
C MET A 514 11.74 -33.69 4.57
N PRO A 515 12.33 -34.74 5.17
CA PRO A 515 13.77 -34.99 5.13
C PRO A 515 14.33 -35.07 3.70
N THR A 516 13.55 -35.53 2.73
CA THR A 516 13.91 -35.54 1.31
C THR A 516 14.07 -34.14 0.72
N ASP A 517 13.26 -33.17 1.17
CA ASP A 517 13.41 -31.76 0.80
C ASP A 517 14.75 -31.21 1.30
N LEU A 518 15.17 -31.60 2.51
CA LEU A 518 16.44 -31.16 3.11
C LEU A 518 17.68 -31.85 2.52
N ARG A 519 17.52 -32.99 1.86
CA ARG A 519 18.61 -33.80 1.30
C ARG A 519 18.84 -33.54 -0.18
N TYR A 520 17.76 -33.45 -0.97
CA TYR A 520 17.84 -33.50 -2.43
C TYR A 520 17.51 -32.17 -3.11
N ALA A 521 16.93 -31.19 -2.42
CA ALA A 521 16.64 -29.89 -3.02
C ALA A 521 17.91 -29.08 -3.26
N LEU A 522 17.86 -28.09 -4.15
CA LEU A 522 18.94 -27.12 -4.34
C LEU A 522 18.95 -26.08 -3.21
N LEU A 523 17.75 -25.64 -2.81
CA LEU A 523 17.55 -24.62 -1.79
C LEU A 523 16.27 -24.92 -1.01
N VAL A 524 16.34 -24.80 0.31
CA VAL A 524 15.18 -24.72 1.20
C VAL A 524 15.30 -23.43 2.00
N GLN A 525 14.26 -22.59 1.98
CA GLN A 525 14.22 -21.38 2.79
C GLN A 525 12.80 -21.10 3.30
N PRO A 526 12.64 -20.39 4.43
CA PRO A 526 11.35 -19.89 4.85
C PRO A 526 10.74 -18.99 3.78
N PHE A 527 9.42 -19.10 3.60
CA PHE A 527 8.66 -18.20 2.75
C PHE A 527 7.34 -17.83 3.43
N ARG A 528 7.27 -16.62 3.98
CA ARG A 528 6.16 -16.14 4.81
C ARG A 528 5.96 -17.08 6.02
N GLY A 529 4.81 -17.75 6.13
CA GLY A 529 4.56 -18.77 7.17
C GLY A 529 5.00 -20.18 6.77
N ASP A 530 5.34 -20.38 5.51
CA ASP A 530 5.57 -21.68 4.87
C ASP A 530 7.05 -21.82 4.46
N TRP A 531 7.34 -22.75 3.56
CA TRP A 531 8.66 -22.98 2.99
C TRP A 531 8.63 -22.84 1.47
N LEU A 532 9.67 -22.22 0.93
CA LEU A 532 10.02 -22.26 -0.49
C LEU A 532 11.14 -23.30 -0.68
N VAL A 533 10.92 -24.23 -1.59
CA VAL A 533 11.89 -25.26 -1.95
C VAL A 533 12.14 -25.20 -3.45
N LEU A 534 13.41 -25.05 -3.84
CA LEU A 534 13.85 -25.07 -5.23
C LEU A 534 14.52 -26.40 -5.58
N TRP A 535 14.15 -26.92 -6.74
CA TRP A 535 14.59 -28.22 -7.23
C TRP A 535 15.19 -28.13 -8.61
N LYS A 536 16.08 -29.06 -8.92
CA LYS A 536 16.29 -29.50 -10.30
C LYS A 536 15.06 -30.31 -10.74
N ALA A 537 14.59 -30.10 -11.97
CA ALA A 537 13.35 -30.68 -12.48
C ALA A 537 13.39 -32.21 -12.44
N SER A 538 14.49 -32.81 -12.90
CA SER A 538 14.73 -34.26 -12.86
C SER A 538 14.68 -34.84 -11.44
N THR A 539 15.29 -34.17 -10.46
CA THR A 539 15.25 -34.58 -9.05
C THR A 539 13.83 -34.55 -8.49
N LEU A 540 13.07 -33.48 -8.76
CA LEU A 540 11.69 -33.38 -8.31
C LEU A 540 10.80 -34.46 -8.97
N ALA A 541 11.00 -34.70 -10.26
CA ALA A 541 10.26 -35.73 -11.00
C ALA A 541 10.50 -37.14 -10.43
N ALA A 542 11.75 -37.51 -10.16
CA ALA A 542 12.10 -38.79 -9.54
C ALA A 542 11.39 -38.98 -8.18
N ILE A 543 11.46 -37.97 -7.30
CA ILE A 543 10.77 -38.00 -6.01
C ILE A 543 9.25 -38.13 -6.18
N ARG A 544 8.66 -37.41 -7.14
CA ARG A 544 7.21 -37.50 -7.43
C ARG A 544 6.82 -38.83 -8.08
N SER A 545 7.77 -39.60 -8.58
CA SER A 545 7.58 -40.97 -9.08
C SER A 545 7.85 -42.04 -8.04
N GLY A 546 8.22 -41.67 -6.81
CA GLY A 546 8.59 -42.63 -5.78
C GLY A 546 9.96 -43.25 -6.00
N GLU A 547 10.76 -42.67 -6.90
CA GLU A 547 12.12 -43.09 -7.18
C GLU A 547 13.10 -42.35 -6.26
N THR A 548 14.25 -42.98 -5.98
CA THR A 548 15.32 -42.33 -5.24
C THR A 548 16.22 -41.56 -6.23
N PRO A 549 16.25 -40.22 -6.16
CA PRO A 549 17.12 -39.44 -7.04
C PRO A 549 18.60 -39.67 -6.71
N PRO A 550 19.52 -39.40 -7.66
CA PRO A 550 20.95 -39.43 -7.37
C PRO A 550 21.31 -38.39 -6.30
N GLU A 551 22.36 -38.68 -5.52
CA GLU A 551 22.86 -37.73 -4.52
C GLU A 551 23.31 -36.42 -5.21
N PRO A 552 22.91 -35.25 -4.68
CA PRO A 552 23.25 -33.99 -5.30
C PRO A 552 24.73 -33.71 -5.15
N ALA A 553 25.35 -33.16 -6.21
CA ALA A 553 26.77 -32.83 -6.20
C ALA A 553 27.17 -31.79 -5.12
N GLN A 554 26.20 -30.99 -4.67
CA GLN A 554 26.35 -30.08 -3.54
C GLN A 554 25.20 -30.32 -2.56
N PRO A 555 25.45 -30.19 -1.24
CA PRO A 555 24.39 -30.31 -0.25
C PRO A 555 23.34 -29.20 -0.45
N THR A 556 22.10 -29.51 -0.08
CA THR A 556 20.99 -28.54 -0.09
C THR A 556 21.37 -27.28 0.69
N ARG A 557 21.17 -26.12 0.07
CA ARG A 557 21.37 -24.84 0.76
C ARG A 557 20.20 -24.58 1.71
N LEU A 558 20.48 -24.49 3.01
CA LEU A 558 19.48 -24.24 4.05
C LEU A 558 19.61 -22.80 4.55
N LEU A 559 18.54 -22.01 4.42
CA LEU A 559 18.51 -20.60 4.84
C LEU A 559 17.55 -20.37 6.02
N PRO A 560 17.84 -19.39 6.90
CA PRO A 560 19.01 -18.51 6.91
C PRO A 560 20.31 -19.22 7.30
N SER A 561 20.22 -20.37 7.97
CA SER A 561 21.36 -21.23 8.30
C SER A 561 20.92 -22.68 8.50
N PRO A 562 21.83 -23.67 8.37
CA PRO A 562 21.55 -25.08 8.66
C PRO A 562 21.09 -25.35 10.11
N ASP A 563 21.44 -24.46 11.05
CA ASP A 563 21.08 -24.55 12.47
C ASP A 563 19.80 -23.79 12.81
N TYR A 564 19.15 -23.17 11.82
CA TYR A 564 17.89 -22.47 12.03
C TYR A 564 16.88 -23.41 12.68
N TRP A 565 16.33 -22.98 13.81
CA TRP A 565 15.64 -23.86 14.75
C TRP A 565 14.46 -24.60 14.12
N ARG A 566 13.81 -24.04 13.10
CA ARG A 566 12.70 -24.68 12.37
C ARG A 566 13.13 -25.92 11.58
N TYR A 567 14.42 -26.10 11.28
CA TYR A 567 14.91 -27.33 10.67
C TYR A 567 15.05 -28.48 11.66
N ARG A 568 15.15 -28.20 12.97
CA ARG A 568 15.36 -29.24 13.99
C ARG A 568 14.18 -30.19 14.10
N SER A 569 12.95 -29.69 13.97
CA SER A 569 11.75 -30.52 14.02
C SER A 569 11.65 -31.50 12.85
N VAL A 570 12.24 -31.16 11.69
CA VAL A 570 12.20 -32.01 10.50
C VAL A 570 13.32 -33.06 10.51
N ARG A 571 14.48 -32.75 11.11
CA ARG A 571 15.58 -33.71 11.27
C ARG A 571 15.37 -34.74 12.39
N ALA A 572 14.41 -34.51 13.27
CA ALA A 572 14.07 -35.40 14.38
C ALA A 572 13.11 -36.54 13.98
N HIS A 573 12.61 -36.50 12.74
CA HIS A 573 11.78 -37.51 12.09
C HIS A 573 12.53 -38.10 10.90
#